data_AF-A0A946ERG9-F1
#
_entry.id   AF-A0A946ERG9-F1
#
_cell.length_a   1.000
_cell.length_b   1.000
_cell.length_c   1.000
_cell.angle_alpha   90.00
_cell.angle_beta   90.00
_cell.angle_gamma   90.00
#
_symmetry.space_group_name_H-M   'P 1'
#
loop_
_entity.id
_entity.type
_entity.pdbx_description
1 polymer ?
#
loop_
_entity_poly.entity_id
_entity_poly.type
_entity_poly.pdbx_seq_one_letter_code
_entity_poly.pdbx_strand_id
1 'polypeptide(L)' 'MSTNMLTIVKHPLVQHKLTLMRQVDTATVKFRQLLREVSFLLAYEVTRDLELQTVEIETP' A
#
# COMPACT_ATOMS: atom_id res chain seq x y z
N MET A 1 5.90 7.31 28.51
CA MET A 1 6.10 7.75 27.11
C MET A 1 5.35 6.77 26.22
N SER A 2 4.12 7.10 25.81
CA SER A 2 3.32 6.21 24.98
C SER A 2 3.87 6.23 23.56
N THR A 3 4.57 5.17 23.17
CA THR A 3 5.12 5.02 21.81
C THR A 3 3.96 4.83 20.84
N ASN A 4 3.60 5.88 20.12
CA ASN A 4 2.54 5.81 19.12
C ASN A 4 3.08 5.13 17.85
N MET A 5 3.08 3.80 17.82
CA MET A 5 3.46 2.98 16.65
C MET A 5 2.38 2.98 15.57
N LEU A 6 1.91 4.16 15.16
CA LEU A 6 0.89 4.31 14.12
C LEU A 6 1.45 5.15 12.97
N THR A 7 1.57 4.53 11.80
CA THR A 7 1.91 5.21 10.55
C THR A 7 0.65 5.38 9.70
N ILE A 8 0.25 6.63 9.44
CA ILE A 8 -0.85 6.94 8.52
C ILE A 8 -0.27 7.15 7.13
N VAL A 9 -0.53 6.22 6.21
CA VAL A 9 -0.06 6.31 4.82
C VAL A 9 -0.84 7.38 4.05
N LYS A 10 -0.24 8.57 3.92
CA LYS A 10 -0.82 9.74 3.23
C LYS A 10 -0.52 9.71 1.73
N HIS A 11 -1.06 8.73 1.01
CA HIS A 11 -0.93 8.64 -0.45
C HIS A 11 -2.26 8.97 -1.16
N PRO A 12 -2.30 9.87 -2.17
CA PRO A 12 -3.55 10.25 -2.85
C PRO A 12 -4.33 9.07 -3.43
N LEU A 13 -3.63 8.10 -4.03
CA LEU A 13 -4.28 6.89 -4.56
C LEU A 13 -4.84 5.97 -3.46
N VAL A 14 -4.22 5.92 -2.27
CA VAL A 14 -4.78 5.16 -1.15
C VAL A 14 -6.10 5.80 -0.72
N GLN A 15 -6.12 7.12 -0.56
CA GLN A 15 -7.34 7.86 -0.20
C GLN A 15 -8.44 7.70 -1.24
N HIS A 16 -8.13 7.86 -2.52
CA HIS A 16 -9.07 7.69 -3.62
C HIS A 16 -9.67 6.28 -3.65
N LYS A 17 -8.83 5.23 -3.62
CA LYS A 17 -9.30 3.84 -3.68
C LYS A 17 -10.07 3.44 -2.43
N LEU A 18 -9.63 3.89 -1.25
CA LEU A 18 -10.33 3.65 0.01
C LEU A 18 -11.70 4.33 0.03
N THR A 19 -11.83 5.51 -0.57
CA THR A 19 -13.13 6.20 -0.72
C THR A 19 -14.09 5.35 -1.55
N LEU A 20 -13.64 4.84 -2.69
CA LEU A 20 -14.44 3.92 -3.52
C LEU A 20 -14.81 2.65 -2.75
N MET A 21 -13.86 2.02 -2.05
CA MET A 21 -14.13 0.81 -1.24
C MET A 21 -15.19 1.01 -0.16
N ARG A 22 -15.34 2.23 0.38
CA ARG A 22 -16.32 2.56 1.42
C ARG A 22 -17.72 2.80 0.88
N GLN A 23 -17.90 2.94 -0.44
CA GLN A 23 -19.23 3.11 -1.03
C GLN A 23 -20.02 1.80 -0.91
N VAL A 24 -21.23 1.88 -0.34
CA VAL A 24 -22.08 0.71 0.00
C VAL A 24 -22.51 -0.10 -1.23
N ASP A 25 -22.59 0.55 -2.39
CA ASP A 25 -22.96 -0.01 -3.68
C ASP A 25 -21.78 -0.64 -4.44
N THR A 26 -20.57 -0.62 -3.86
CA THR A 26 -19.39 -1.25 -4.48
C THR A 26 -19.56 -2.75 -4.61
N ALA A 27 -19.63 -3.23 -5.85
CA ALA A 27 -19.68 -4.65 -6.14
C ALA A 27 -18.49 -5.42 -5.53
N THR A 28 -18.72 -6.63 -5.02
CA THR A 28 -17.70 -7.42 -4.30
C THR A 28 -16.44 -7.68 -5.14
N VAL A 29 -16.58 -7.84 -6.46
CA VAL A 29 -15.44 -8.00 -7.38
C VAL A 29 -14.57 -6.74 -7.38
N LYS A 30 -15.19 -5.56 -7.46
CA LYS A 30 -14.49 -4.28 -7.47
C LYS A 30 -13.85 -3.99 -6.13
N PHE A 31 -14.52 -4.31 -5.03
CA PHE A 31 -13.95 -4.18 -3.68
C PHE A 31 -12.66 -4.99 -3.54
N ARG A 32 -12.65 -6.27 -3.95
CA ARG A 32 -11.44 -7.11 -3.90
C ARG A 32 -10.31 -6.59 -4.79
N GLN A 33 -10.65 -6.01 -5.95
CA GLN A 33 -9.66 -5.38 -6.81
C GLN A 33 -9.01 -4.17 -6.11
N LEU A 34 -9.84 -3.24 -5.61
CA LEU A 34 -9.37 -2.04 -4.92
C LEU A 34 -8.56 -2.39 -3.67
N LEU A 35 -8.97 -3.43 -2.93
CA LEU A 35 -8.21 -3.93 -1.76
C LEU A 35 -6.80 -4.34 -2.15
N ARG A 36 -6.62 -5.13 -3.22
CA ARG A 36 -5.26 -5.49 -3.68
C ARG A 36 -4.44 -4.27 -4.05
N GLU A 37 -5.03 -3.33 -4.78
CA GLU A 37 -4.34 -2.11 -5.21
C GLU A 37 -3.90 -1.25 -4.01
N VAL A 38 -4.73 -1.13 -2.98
CA VAL A 38 -4.36 -0.45 -1.73
C VAL A 38 -3.26 -1.23 -1.00
N SER A 39 -3.38 -2.55 -0.89
CA SER A 39 -2.36 -3.38 -0.24
C SER A 39 -0.97 -3.23 -0.86
N PHE A 40 -0.86 -3.08 -2.18
CA PHE A 40 0.44 -2.82 -2.82
C PHE A 40 1.05 -1.48 -2.40
N LEU A 41 0.23 -0.43 -2.29
CA LEU A 41 0.70 0.88 -1.85
C LEU A 41 1.13 0.87 -0.38
N LEU A 42 0.43 0.11 0.47
CA LEU A 42 0.82 -0.10 1.86
C LEU A 42 2.09 -0.94 1.98
N ALA A 43 2.22 -1.99 1.16
CA ALA A 43 3.40 -2.84 1.12
C ALA A 43 4.64 -2.02 0.76
N TYR A 44 4.56 -1.15 -0.26
CA TYR A 44 5.67 -0.27 -0.61
C TYR A 44 6.13 0.60 0.57
N GLU A 45 5.17 1.15 1.33
CA GLU A 45 5.50 2.01 2.46
C GLU A 45 6.11 1.24 3.64
N VAL A 46 5.60 0.04 3.95
CA VAL A 46 6.13 -0.76 5.07
C VAL A 46 7.51 -1.36 4.76
N THR A 47 7.83 -1.57 3.48
CA THR A 47 9.13 -2.12 3.05
C THR A 47 10.18 -1.05 2.77
N ARG A 48 9.91 0.23 3.08
CA ARG A 48 10.81 1.35 2.76
C ARG A 48 12.18 1.22 3.42
N ASP A 49 12.23 0.65 4.61
CA ASP A 49 13.44 0.56 5.44
C ASP A 49 14.12 -0.83 5.36
N LEU A 50 13.76 -1.66 4.36
CA LEU A 50 14.43 -2.95 4.18
C LEU A 50 15.92 -2.76 3.83
N GLU A 51 16.76 -3.55 4.49
CA GLU A 51 18.20 -3.58 4.19
C GLU A 51 18.43 -4.06 2.75
N LEU A 52 19.36 -3.40 2.07
CA LEU A 52 19.77 -3.73 0.71
C LEU A 52 21.19 -4.28 0.71
N GLN A 53 21.50 -5.10 -0.28
CA GLN A 53 22.85 -5.61 -0.53
C GLN A 53 23.23 -5.40 -2.00
N THR A 54 24.51 -5.15 -2.24
CA THR A 54 25.06 -5.04 -3.59
C THR A 54 25.28 -6.43 -4.17
N VAL A 55 24.84 -6.64 -5.42
CA VAL A 55 25.08 -7.87 -6.19
C VAL A 55 25.58 -7.47 -7.57
N GLU A 56 26.68 -8.08 -8.00
CA GLU A 56 27.22 -7.89 -9.35
C GLU A 56 26.37 -8.65 -10.38
N ILE A 57 25.96 -7.97 -11.47
CA ILE A 57 25.16 -8.54 -12.56
C ILE A 57 25.71 -8.10 -13.93
N GLU A 58 25.55 -8.94 -14.94
CA GLU A 58 25.82 -8.60 -16.34
C GLU A 58 24.50 -8.27 -17.06
N THR A 59 24.42 -7.10 -17.68
CA THR A 59 23.29 -6.69 -18.53
C THR A 59 23.67 -6.85 -20.01
N PRO A 60 22.73 -7.21 -20.91
CA PRO A 60 22.99 -7.30 -22.34
C PRO A 60 23.53 -6.01 -22.97
#